data_AF-A0AAU8I0J6-F1
#
_entry.id   AF-A0AAU8I0J6-F1
#
_cell.length_a   1.000
_cell.length_b   1.000
_cell.length_c   1.000
_cell.angle_alpha   90.00
_cell.angle_beta   90.00
_cell.angle_gamma   90.00
#
_symmetry.space_group_name_H-M   'P 1'
#
loop_
_entity.id
_entity.type
_entity.pdbx_description
1 polymer ?
#
loop_
_entity_poly.entity_id
_entity_poly.type
_entity_poly.pdbx_seq_one_letter_code
_entity_poly.pdbx_strand_id
1 'polypeptide(L)'
;MTFAGGAGTVGALQRGGLRRLRGTPLGVEGRDAVSAGLDAAVDKEHAMGLQEMSATACRALPLLIGILFAAPAAARETLHCPERLRVADAPLQSPDLPAGARVDLAATPPLRLFSSGVYSGPPREMAALVPSNEDTRRPGDAGASIWRFDAPDPHGLYLVCGYGPDGLVQVSRRVGDVARCEATPMRPSSADPTVGILFVCE
;
A
#
# COMPACT_ATOMS: atom_id res chain seq x y z
N MET A 1 -36.08 9.32 34.14
CA MET A 1 -36.15 7.92 33.67
C MET A 1 -34.80 7.29 33.96
N THR A 2 -34.78 6.39 34.93
CA THR A 2 -33.59 5.70 35.44
C THR A 2 -33.42 4.40 34.67
N PHE A 3 -32.26 4.18 34.06
CA PHE A 3 -31.82 2.84 33.67
C PHE A 3 -30.47 2.55 34.32
N ALA A 4 -30.52 1.55 35.20
CA ALA A 4 -29.42 0.93 35.89
C ALA A 4 -29.10 -0.42 35.22
N GLY A 5 -27.86 -0.88 35.38
CA GLY A 5 -27.45 -2.27 35.18
C GLY A 5 -26.83 -2.55 33.80
N GLY A 6 -25.66 -3.18 33.67
CA GLY A 6 -24.84 -3.83 34.68
C GLY A 6 -23.45 -4.11 34.12
N ALA A 7 -22.46 -3.98 35.00
CA ALA A 7 -21.08 -4.37 34.76
C ALA A 7 -20.94 -5.89 34.87
N GLY A 8 -20.40 -6.54 33.83
CA GLY A 8 -19.92 -7.91 33.88
C GLY A 8 -18.41 -7.93 34.05
N THR A 9 -17.94 -8.42 35.20
CA THR A 9 -16.54 -8.59 35.56
C THR A 9 -16.02 -9.98 35.20
N VAL A 10 -14.82 -9.98 34.60
CA VAL A 10 -13.64 -10.82 34.86
C VAL A 10 -13.77 -12.36 34.85
N GLY A 11 -13.01 -13.00 33.96
CA GLY A 11 -12.66 -14.43 34.05
C GLY A 11 -11.44 -14.76 33.20
N ALA A 12 -10.25 -14.56 33.75
CA ALA A 12 -8.98 -15.00 33.19
C ALA A 12 -8.80 -16.52 33.36
N LEU A 13 -8.25 -17.20 32.35
CA LEU A 13 -7.47 -18.42 32.58
C LEU A 13 -6.25 -18.45 31.66
N GLN A 14 -5.10 -18.64 32.30
CA GLN A 14 -3.75 -18.55 31.75
C GLN A 14 -3.05 -19.90 31.97
N ARG A 15 -2.02 -20.16 31.15
CA ARG A 15 -0.99 -21.23 31.25
C ARG A 15 -1.45 -22.60 30.75
N GLY A 16 -0.64 -23.38 30.04
CA GLY A 16 0.77 -23.30 29.68
C GLY A 16 1.19 -24.67 29.13
N GLY A 17 2.21 -24.73 28.28
CA GLY A 17 2.65 -26.02 27.73
C GLY A 17 3.82 -25.90 26.76
N LEU A 18 5.02 -25.69 27.29
CA LEU A 18 6.29 -25.96 26.60
C LEU A 18 6.36 -27.43 26.20
N ARG A 19 6.81 -27.73 24.97
CA ARG A 19 7.66 -28.89 24.69
C ARG A 19 8.57 -28.61 23.49
N ARG A 20 9.88 -28.71 23.75
CA ARG A 20 10.97 -28.80 22.76
C ARG A 20 10.77 -30.06 21.90
N LEU A 21 11.35 -30.10 20.70
CA LEU A 21 12.52 -30.94 20.38
C LEU A 21 12.94 -30.82 18.89
N ARG A 22 14.24 -30.57 18.72
CA ARG A 22 15.20 -30.96 17.66
C ARG A 22 14.70 -31.59 16.36
N GLY A 23 15.27 -31.12 15.24
CA GLY A 23 15.40 -31.89 14.00
C GLY A 23 15.99 -31.10 12.82
N THR A 24 17.32 -30.99 12.75
CA THR A 24 18.08 -31.01 11.48
C THR A 24 18.63 -32.44 11.33
N PRO A 25 18.91 -32.99 10.12
CA PRO A 25 19.76 -32.35 9.10
C PRO A 25 19.55 -32.77 7.60
N LEU A 26 20.37 -32.16 6.73
CA LEU A 26 20.98 -32.65 5.45
C LEU A 26 20.06 -33.06 4.28
N GLY A 27 20.08 -32.31 3.16
CA GLY A 27 20.88 -32.64 1.94
C GLY A 27 19.89 -33.16 0.86
N VAL A 28 19.99 -32.97 -0.46
CA VAL A 28 21.09 -32.90 -1.44
C VAL A 28 20.48 -32.49 -2.81
N GLU A 29 21.29 -31.84 -3.67
CA GLU A 29 21.23 -31.69 -5.16
C GLU A 29 19.95 -31.18 -5.85
N GLY A 30 20.00 -30.36 -6.90
CA GLY A 30 21.09 -29.94 -7.78
C GLY A 30 20.51 -29.42 -9.11
N ARG A 31 21.40 -28.86 -9.94
CA ARG A 31 21.24 -28.34 -11.32
C ARG A 31 20.91 -26.85 -11.43
N ASP A 32 21.90 -25.98 -11.68
CA ASP A 32 22.74 -25.80 -12.88
C ASP A 32 22.01 -25.08 -14.02
N ALA A 33 22.37 -23.80 -14.21
CA ALA A 33 22.83 -23.19 -15.46
C ALA A 33 23.07 -21.69 -15.15
N VAL A 34 24.29 -21.15 -15.05
CA VAL A 34 25.31 -20.97 -16.11
C VAL A 34 24.66 -20.20 -17.27
N SER A 35 25.05 -18.99 -17.68
CA SER A 35 26.34 -18.29 -17.68
C SER A 35 26.05 -16.82 -18.00
N ALA A 36 26.67 -15.88 -17.29
CA ALA A 36 27.86 -15.15 -17.73
C ALA A 36 27.57 -14.04 -18.76
N GLY A 37 27.74 -12.79 -18.30
CA GLY A 37 28.12 -11.71 -19.19
C GLY A 37 29.57 -11.89 -19.66
N LEU A 38 29.93 -11.17 -20.72
CA LEU A 38 31.28 -10.68 -20.88
C LEU A 38 31.27 -9.49 -21.84
N ASP A 39 31.99 -8.46 -21.40
CA ASP A 39 32.47 -7.31 -22.14
C ASP A 39 33.13 -7.68 -23.47
N ALA A 40 33.10 -6.77 -24.44
CA ALA A 40 34.31 -6.09 -24.91
C ALA A 40 34.01 -5.28 -26.17
N ALA A 41 34.47 -4.03 -26.13
CA ALA A 41 34.80 -3.23 -27.30
C ALA A 41 35.83 -3.95 -28.18
N VAL A 42 35.88 -3.64 -29.48
CA VAL A 42 37.12 -3.42 -30.23
C VAL A 42 36.75 -2.76 -31.56
N ASP A 43 37.35 -1.59 -31.72
CA ASP A 43 37.46 -0.77 -32.92
C ASP A 43 38.44 -1.41 -33.91
N LYS A 44 38.10 -1.44 -35.22
CA LYS A 44 39.11 -1.44 -36.29
C LYS A 44 38.53 -1.04 -37.64
N GLU A 45 38.99 0.10 -38.15
CA GLU A 45 38.84 0.58 -39.52
C GLU A 45 39.30 -0.43 -40.57
N HIS A 46 38.73 -0.37 -41.78
CA HIS A 46 39.50 -0.48 -43.03
C HIS A 46 38.73 0.12 -44.22
N ALA A 47 39.39 1.13 -44.77
CA ALA A 47 39.33 1.80 -46.06
C ALA A 47 38.62 1.11 -47.27
N MET A 48 37.94 2.00 -48.01
CA MET A 48 38.04 2.21 -49.47
C MET A 48 37.31 1.25 -50.41
N GLY A 49 36.23 1.79 -50.99
CA GLY A 49 35.57 1.30 -52.20
C GLY A 49 34.75 2.43 -52.83
N LEU A 50 35.42 3.32 -53.56
CA LEU A 50 34.78 4.28 -54.46
C LEU A 50 34.32 3.52 -55.71
N GLN A 51 33.01 3.41 -55.93
CA GLN A 51 32.47 3.28 -57.27
C GLN A 51 31.08 3.93 -57.34
N GLU A 52 31.05 5.02 -58.10
CA GLU A 52 29.85 5.66 -58.61
C GLU A 52 28.97 4.65 -59.37
N MET A 53 27.68 4.64 -59.08
CA MET A 53 26.65 4.41 -60.11
C MET A 53 25.45 5.31 -59.82
N SER A 54 25.38 6.38 -60.59
CA SER A 54 24.18 7.14 -60.92
C SER A 54 23.04 6.21 -61.38
N ALA A 55 21.82 6.47 -60.91
CA ALA A 55 20.61 6.66 -61.74
C ALA A 55 19.31 6.44 -60.94
N THR A 56 18.35 7.36 -61.16
CA THR A 56 16.88 7.18 -61.12
C THR A 56 16.25 6.56 -59.85
N ALA A 57 15.68 7.39 -58.97
CA ALA A 57 14.28 7.86 -59.03
C ALA A 57 13.20 6.79 -58.71
N CYS A 58 12.36 7.15 -57.74
CA CYS A 58 11.06 6.56 -57.40
C CYS A 58 11.03 5.09 -56.96
N ARG A 59 10.91 4.87 -55.64
CA ARG A 59 9.82 4.06 -55.08
C ARG A 59 9.71 4.17 -53.56
N ALA A 60 8.56 4.69 -53.16
CA ALA A 60 7.77 4.31 -51.99
C ALA A 60 8.45 4.24 -50.61
N LEU A 61 8.12 5.22 -49.77
CA LEU A 61 8.09 5.11 -48.32
C LEU A 61 7.10 4.00 -47.91
N PRO A 62 7.46 3.08 -47.00
CA PRO A 62 6.48 2.72 -45.98
C PRO A 62 7.06 2.58 -44.56
N LEU A 63 6.28 3.09 -43.60
CA LEU A 63 6.26 2.83 -42.14
C LEU A 63 7.58 3.03 -41.37
N LEU A 64 7.80 4.03 -40.51
CA LEU A 64 6.95 4.72 -39.53
C LEU A 64 5.98 3.82 -38.73
N ILE A 65 6.26 3.78 -37.41
CA ILE A 65 5.36 3.48 -36.29
C ILE A 65 5.38 2.01 -35.82
N GLY A 66 6.37 1.70 -35.00
CA GLY A 66 6.31 0.66 -33.98
C GLY A 66 6.40 1.28 -32.59
N ILE A 67 5.51 2.23 -32.27
CA ILE A 67 5.37 2.69 -30.88
C ILE A 67 4.69 1.56 -30.14
N LEU A 68 5.49 0.82 -29.37
CA LEU A 68 5.05 -0.17 -28.40
C LEU A 68 4.01 0.50 -27.48
N PHE A 69 2.73 0.18 -27.67
CA PHE A 69 1.70 0.49 -26.68
C PHE A 69 1.94 -0.41 -25.47
N ALA A 70 2.83 0.01 -24.58
CA ALA A 70 2.84 -0.47 -23.21
C ALA A 70 1.54 0.03 -22.58
N ALA A 71 0.51 -0.82 -22.55
CA ALA A 71 -0.67 -0.54 -21.75
C ALA A 71 -0.21 -0.25 -20.32
N PRO A 72 -0.73 0.81 -19.66
CA PRO A 72 -0.40 1.06 -18.28
C PRO A 72 -0.89 -0.15 -17.50
N ALA A 73 0.05 -0.94 -16.97
CA ALA A 73 -0.29 -1.90 -15.93
C ALA A 73 -0.87 -1.07 -14.79
N ALA A 74 -2.17 -1.22 -14.53
CA ALA A 74 -2.82 -0.57 -13.40
C ALA A 74 -1.97 -0.87 -12.16
N ALA A 75 -1.33 0.18 -11.64
CA ALA A 75 -0.34 0.02 -10.59
C ALA A 75 -1.09 -0.36 -9.32
N ARG A 76 -0.81 -1.55 -8.80
CA ARG A 76 -1.40 -2.00 -7.54
C ARG A 76 -0.92 -1.09 -6.42
N GLU A 77 -1.86 -0.38 -5.81
CA GLU A 77 -1.57 0.53 -4.71
C GLU A 77 -1.90 -0.12 -3.37
N THR A 78 -1.04 0.13 -2.37
CA THR A 78 -1.22 -0.43 -1.03
C THR A 78 -1.02 0.63 0.04
N LEU A 79 -1.79 0.50 1.13
CA LEU A 79 -1.59 1.26 2.35
C LEU A 79 -1.66 0.30 3.53
N HIS A 80 -0.60 0.28 4.32
CA HIS A 80 -0.54 -0.51 5.54
C HIS A 80 -0.79 0.40 6.74
N CYS A 81 -1.80 0.05 7.54
CA CYS A 81 -2.17 0.77 8.75
C CYS A 81 -1.93 -0.12 9.96
N PRO A 82 -0.85 0.09 10.72
CA PRO A 82 -0.59 -0.71 11.92
C PRO A 82 -1.70 -0.49 12.96
N GLU A 83 -1.91 -1.45 13.85
CA GLU A 83 -2.85 -1.33 14.98
C GLU A 83 -2.45 -0.21 15.95
N ARG A 84 -1.14 0.10 16.02
CA ARG A 84 -0.58 1.12 16.90
C ARG A 84 0.31 2.08 16.12
N LEU A 85 -0.07 3.35 16.09
CA LEU A 85 0.72 4.43 15.50
C LEU A 85 1.52 5.13 16.59
N ARG A 86 2.85 5.22 16.40
CA ARG A 86 3.71 6.09 17.20
C ARG A 86 3.92 7.38 16.44
N VAL A 87 3.60 8.50 17.07
CA VAL A 87 3.93 9.83 16.57
C VAL A 87 5.16 10.27 17.35
N ALA A 88 6.32 10.24 16.71
CA ALA A 88 7.57 10.71 17.27
C ALA A 88 8.16 11.77 16.32
N ASP A 89 8.77 12.81 16.90
CA ASP A 89 9.55 13.82 16.17
C ASP A 89 8.82 14.56 15.04
N ALA A 90 7.48 14.59 15.06
CA ALA A 90 6.70 15.37 14.11
C ALA A 90 6.75 16.86 14.49
N PRO A 91 7.31 17.74 13.64
CA PRO A 91 7.30 19.18 13.91
C PRO A 91 5.85 19.68 13.84
N LEU A 92 5.28 20.02 15.00
CA LEU A 92 3.96 20.64 15.05
C LEU A 92 4.10 22.10 14.63
N GLN A 93 3.34 22.48 13.62
CA GLN A 93 3.20 23.87 13.21
C GLN A 93 1.87 24.39 13.77
N SER A 94 1.90 25.54 14.42
CA SER A 94 0.70 26.27 14.78
C SER A 94 0.85 27.72 14.33
N PRO A 95 -0.16 28.27 13.62
CA PRO A 95 -0.16 29.67 13.18
C PRO A 95 -0.27 30.65 14.36
N ASP A 96 -0.63 30.17 15.55
CA ASP A 96 -0.83 30.98 16.75
C ASP A 96 0.49 31.21 17.53
N LEU A 97 1.58 30.60 17.08
CA LEU A 97 2.88 30.73 17.73
C LEU A 97 3.62 31.98 17.26
N PRO A 98 4.28 32.71 18.17
CA PRO A 98 5.17 33.79 17.79
C PRO A 98 6.38 33.25 17.01
N ALA A 99 6.97 34.09 16.15
CA ALA A 99 8.14 33.73 15.37
C ALA A 99 9.28 33.21 16.25
N GLY A 100 9.81 32.03 15.92
CA GLY A 100 10.89 31.37 16.67
C GLY A 100 10.43 30.47 17.83
N ALA A 101 9.14 30.47 18.20
CA ALA A 101 8.60 29.47 19.11
C ALA A 101 8.38 28.12 18.41
N ARG A 102 8.49 27.04 19.19
CA ARG A 102 8.25 25.66 18.73
C ARG A 102 7.23 25.01 19.64
N VAL A 103 6.42 24.11 19.08
CA VAL A 103 5.54 23.23 19.84
C VAL A 103 6.08 21.81 19.71
N ASP A 104 6.43 21.25 20.86
CA ASP A 104 6.87 19.87 20.96
C ASP A 104 5.69 19.00 21.43
N LEU A 105 5.47 17.89 20.74
CA LEU A 105 4.52 16.89 21.22
C LEU A 105 5.22 16.05 22.30
N ALA A 106 4.77 16.20 23.55
CA ALA A 106 5.24 15.34 24.63
C ALA A 106 5.00 13.86 24.27
N ALA A 107 5.89 12.96 24.70
CA ALA A 107 5.79 11.54 24.39
C ALA A 107 4.44 10.96 24.83
N THR A 108 3.56 10.68 23.87
CA THR A 108 2.26 10.04 24.12
C THR A 108 2.36 8.53 23.93
N PRO A 109 1.56 7.73 24.65
CA PRO A 109 1.41 6.31 24.34
C PRO A 109 0.99 6.13 22.87
N PRO A 110 1.37 5.01 22.21
CA PRO A 110 1.00 4.77 20.82
C PRO A 110 -0.53 4.84 20.64
N LEU A 111 -0.96 5.59 19.64
CA LEU A 111 -2.36 5.75 19.29
C LEU A 111 -2.89 4.44 18.69
N ARG A 112 -4.03 3.96 19.17
CA ARG A 112 -4.70 2.77 18.63
C ARG A 112 -5.41 3.12 17.33
N LEU A 113 -5.41 2.21 16.37
CA LEU A 113 -6.26 2.29 15.19
C LEU A 113 -7.72 2.27 15.64
N PHE A 114 -8.48 3.26 15.19
CA PHE A 114 -9.89 3.46 15.52
C PHE A 114 -10.80 3.22 14.32
N SER A 115 -10.39 3.71 13.14
CA SER A 115 -11.19 3.58 11.92
C SER A 115 -10.29 3.38 10.70
N SER A 116 -10.87 2.78 9.66
CA SER A 116 -10.25 2.65 8.35
C SER A 116 -11.32 2.70 7.26
N GLY A 117 -11.07 3.39 6.16
CA GLY A 117 -12.02 3.44 5.03
C GLY A 117 -11.46 4.10 3.79
N VAL A 118 -12.31 4.19 2.76
CA VAL A 118 -12.05 4.91 1.52
C VAL A 118 -12.93 6.16 1.47
N TYR A 119 -12.38 7.28 1.02
CA TYR A 119 -13.04 8.58 0.94
C TYR A 119 -13.04 9.09 -0.51
N SER A 120 -14.11 9.77 -0.89
CA SER A 120 -14.19 10.57 -2.12
C SER A 120 -13.67 11.97 -1.81
N GLY A 121 -12.46 12.28 -2.26
CA GLY A 121 -11.76 13.50 -1.90
C GLY A 121 -11.01 13.46 -0.56
N PRO A 122 -10.30 14.55 -0.23
CA PRO A 122 -9.49 14.66 0.97
C PRO A 122 -10.27 14.39 2.27
N PRO A 123 -9.65 13.77 3.30
CA PRO A 123 -10.37 13.38 4.53
C PRO A 123 -11.06 14.53 5.27
N ARG A 124 -10.54 15.76 5.14
CA ARG A 124 -11.13 16.98 5.71
C ARG A 124 -12.51 17.33 5.15
N GLU A 125 -12.88 16.79 3.99
CA GLU A 125 -14.19 16.97 3.35
C GLU A 125 -15.21 15.91 3.85
N MET A 126 -14.76 14.96 4.66
CA MET A 126 -15.60 13.99 5.39
C MET A 126 -16.50 13.10 4.51
N ALA A 127 -16.18 12.92 3.23
CA ALA A 127 -16.95 12.11 2.30
C ALA A 127 -16.51 10.63 2.32
N ALA A 128 -16.75 9.94 3.44
CA ALA A 128 -16.45 8.51 3.59
C ALA A 128 -17.38 7.67 2.70
N LEU A 129 -16.80 6.69 1.99
CA LEU A 129 -17.52 5.78 1.10
C LEU A 129 -17.91 4.48 1.83
N VAL A 130 -19.12 4.03 1.58
CA VAL A 130 -19.63 2.76 2.12
C VAL A 130 -19.06 1.59 1.29
N PRO A 131 -18.54 0.52 1.92
CA PRO A 131 -18.12 -0.67 1.20
C PRO A 131 -19.26 -1.29 0.39
N SER A 132 -18.97 -1.76 -0.82
CA SER A 132 -19.92 -2.46 -1.69
C SER A 132 -20.43 -3.79 -1.09
N ASN A 133 -19.73 -4.34 -0.10
CA ASN A 133 -20.12 -5.57 0.60
C ASN A 133 -20.73 -5.33 1.99
N GLU A 134 -21.05 -4.09 2.35
CA GLU A 134 -21.55 -3.73 3.68
C GLU A 134 -22.82 -4.53 4.05
N ASP A 135 -23.78 -4.64 3.14
CA ASP A 135 -25.05 -5.37 3.38
C ASP A 135 -24.87 -6.87 3.64
N THR A 136 -23.75 -7.44 3.18
CA THR A 136 -23.43 -8.87 3.37
C THR A 136 -22.63 -9.13 4.64
N ARG A 137 -22.16 -8.07 5.30
CA ARG A 137 -21.31 -8.16 6.49
C ARG A 137 -22.18 -8.43 7.71
N ARG A 138 -21.79 -9.41 8.52
CA ARG A 138 -22.46 -9.62 9.82
C ARG A 138 -22.00 -8.55 10.81
N PRO A 139 -22.90 -8.04 11.67
CA PRO A 139 -22.51 -7.18 12.78
C PRO A 139 -21.42 -7.84 13.63
N GLY A 140 -20.33 -7.12 13.88
CA GLY A 140 -19.17 -7.62 14.63
C GLY A 140 -18.18 -8.47 13.83
N ASP A 141 -18.42 -8.71 12.54
CA ASP A 141 -17.46 -9.38 11.68
C ASP A 141 -16.33 -8.41 11.30
N ALA A 142 -15.10 -8.73 11.71
CA ALA A 142 -13.89 -8.07 11.25
C ALA A 142 -13.46 -8.60 9.86
N GLY A 143 -14.40 -8.85 8.95
CA GLY A 143 -14.13 -9.29 7.59
C GLY A 143 -13.48 -8.20 6.73
N ALA A 144 -13.15 -8.56 5.49
CA ALA A 144 -12.66 -7.60 4.50
C ALA A 144 -13.76 -6.59 4.12
N SER A 145 -13.39 -5.33 3.97
CA SER A 145 -14.25 -4.30 3.36
C SER A 145 -13.83 -4.12 1.89
N ILE A 146 -14.78 -4.15 0.97
CA ILE A 146 -14.52 -4.08 -0.47
C ILE A 146 -15.27 -2.88 -1.05
N TRP A 147 -14.57 -2.00 -1.75
CA TRP A 147 -15.14 -0.92 -2.55
C TRP A 147 -14.90 -1.20 -4.03
N ARG A 148 -15.92 -0.94 -4.86
CA ARG A 148 -15.87 -1.10 -6.32
C ARG A 148 -16.32 0.19 -6.98
N PHE A 149 -15.65 0.56 -8.05
CA PHE A 149 -15.86 1.81 -8.77
C PHE A 149 -16.06 1.52 -10.26
N ASP A 150 -17.22 1.90 -10.79
CA ASP A 150 -17.53 1.71 -12.22
C ASP A 150 -16.89 2.79 -13.11
N ALA A 151 -16.49 3.91 -12.50
CA ALA A 151 -15.79 5.02 -13.14
C ALA A 151 -14.84 5.68 -12.13
N PRO A 152 -13.81 6.42 -12.61
CA PRO A 152 -12.94 7.22 -11.73
C PRO A 152 -13.74 8.21 -10.88
N ASP A 153 -13.37 8.35 -9.61
CA ASP A 153 -13.98 9.32 -8.71
C ASP A 153 -13.50 10.75 -9.05
N PRO A 154 -14.40 11.72 -9.31
CA PRO A 154 -14.02 13.06 -9.74
C PRO A 154 -13.26 13.87 -8.69
N HIS A 155 -13.38 13.50 -7.41
CA HIS A 155 -12.66 14.12 -6.29
C HIS A 155 -11.35 13.36 -5.95
N GLY A 156 -11.14 12.22 -6.61
CA GLY A 156 -10.05 11.29 -6.36
C GLY A 156 -10.28 10.46 -5.10
N LEU A 157 -9.73 9.26 -5.07
CA LEU A 157 -9.91 8.34 -3.95
C LEU A 157 -8.80 8.50 -2.92
N TYR A 158 -9.18 8.44 -1.64
CA TYR A 158 -8.25 8.49 -0.52
C TYR A 158 -8.46 7.29 0.40
N LEU A 159 -7.38 6.57 0.70
CA LEU A 159 -7.34 5.56 1.75
C LEU A 159 -7.06 6.25 3.07
N VAL A 160 -7.84 5.95 4.11
CA VAL A 160 -7.77 6.66 5.39
C VAL A 160 -7.72 5.68 6.55
N CYS A 161 -6.84 5.96 7.50
CA CYS A 161 -6.71 5.26 8.78
C CYS A 161 -6.72 6.29 9.92
N GLY A 162 -7.75 6.23 10.76
CA GLY A 162 -7.92 7.08 11.92
C GLY A 162 -7.34 6.43 13.18
N TYR A 163 -6.61 7.22 13.96
CA TYR A 163 -5.89 6.80 15.16
C TYR A 163 -6.26 7.66 16.37
N GLY A 164 -6.33 7.03 17.53
CA GLY A 164 -6.74 7.66 18.78
C GLY A 164 -8.27 7.77 18.91
N PRO A 165 -8.75 8.35 20.02
CA PRO A 165 -10.17 8.59 20.23
C PRO A 165 -10.77 9.37 19.06
N ASP A 166 -11.89 8.88 18.53
CA ASP A 166 -12.64 9.51 17.43
C ASP A 166 -11.82 9.78 16.14
N GLY A 167 -10.68 9.10 15.97
CA GLY A 167 -9.80 9.30 14.82
C GLY A 167 -9.04 10.63 14.84
N LEU A 168 -8.66 11.11 16.03
CA LEU A 168 -7.89 12.35 16.26
C LEU A 168 -6.72 12.57 15.29
N VAL A 169 -6.00 11.50 14.93
CA VAL A 169 -4.92 11.54 13.95
C VAL A 169 -5.31 10.70 12.75
N GLN A 170 -5.33 11.29 11.56
CA GLN A 170 -5.64 10.58 10.33
C GLN A 170 -4.38 10.44 9.46
N VAL A 171 -4.07 9.21 9.09
CA VAL A 171 -3.12 8.90 8.02
C VAL A 171 -3.95 8.71 6.76
N SER A 172 -3.62 9.45 5.70
CA SER A 172 -4.31 9.29 4.41
C SER A 172 -3.34 9.22 3.25
N ARG A 173 -3.74 8.48 2.22
CA ARG A 173 -3.01 8.35 0.96
C ARG A 173 -4.00 8.50 -0.18
N ARG A 174 -3.74 9.43 -1.09
CA ARG A 174 -4.43 9.50 -2.38
C ARG A 174 -4.00 8.32 -3.24
N VAL A 175 -4.95 7.66 -3.89
CA VAL A 175 -4.69 6.62 -4.89
C VAL A 175 -5.14 7.10 -6.26
N GLY A 176 -4.62 6.48 -7.31
CA GLY A 176 -5.01 6.73 -8.69
C GLY A 176 -6.39 6.19 -9.03
N ASP A 177 -6.65 6.10 -10.33
CA ASP A 177 -7.89 5.56 -10.85
C ASP A 177 -7.86 4.03 -10.73
N VAL A 178 -8.54 3.52 -9.69
CA VAL A 178 -8.63 2.10 -9.35
C VAL A 178 -10.07 1.62 -9.51
N ALA A 179 -10.26 0.39 -9.95
CA ALA A 179 -11.58 -0.20 -10.10
C ALA A 179 -12.07 -0.84 -8.79
N ARG A 180 -11.14 -1.24 -7.92
CA ARG A 180 -11.43 -1.92 -6.66
C ARG A 180 -10.44 -1.55 -5.57
N CYS A 181 -10.94 -1.38 -4.36
CA CYS A 181 -10.13 -1.36 -3.15
C CYS A 181 -10.64 -2.39 -2.15
N GLU A 182 -9.72 -3.04 -1.45
CA GLU A 182 -10.02 -4.00 -0.39
C GLU A 182 -9.20 -3.70 0.86
N ALA A 183 -9.88 -3.55 2.00
CA ALA A 183 -9.28 -3.42 3.31
C ALA A 183 -9.42 -4.73 4.06
N THR A 184 -8.30 -5.38 4.37
CA THR A 184 -8.25 -6.65 5.10
C THR A 184 -7.59 -6.45 6.46
N PRO A 185 -8.20 -6.93 7.56
CA PRO A 185 -7.50 -6.96 8.83
C PRO A 185 -6.38 -7.99 8.80
N MET A 186 -5.18 -7.54 9.13
CA MET A 186 -4.02 -8.38 9.31
C MET A 186 -4.04 -8.95 10.71
N ARG A 187 -3.91 -10.28 10.76
CA ARG A 187 -3.73 -11.01 12.01
C ARG A 187 -2.24 -11.29 12.18
N PRO A 188 -1.74 -11.26 13.42
CA PRO A 188 -0.37 -11.64 13.67
C PRO A 188 -0.18 -13.11 13.31
N SER A 189 0.93 -13.42 12.64
CA SER A 189 1.37 -14.77 12.32
C SER A 189 2.79 -14.99 12.83
N SER A 190 3.28 -16.23 12.77
CA SER A 190 4.69 -16.53 13.08
C SER A 190 5.67 -15.88 12.10
N ALA A 191 5.23 -15.61 10.86
CA ALA A 191 6.04 -14.98 9.82
C ALA A 191 6.00 -13.45 9.85
N ASP A 192 4.88 -12.88 10.31
CA ASP A 192 4.67 -11.44 10.41
C ASP A 192 3.89 -11.12 11.70
N PRO A 193 4.53 -10.51 12.72
CA PRO A 193 3.86 -10.14 13.96
C PRO A 193 2.95 -8.90 13.81
N THR A 194 2.82 -8.35 12.60
CA THR A 194 2.09 -7.12 12.37
C THR A 194 0.59 -7.32 12.46
N VAL A 195 -0.05 -6.46 13.25
CA VAL A 195 -1.50 -6.37 13.40
C VAL A 195 -1.93 -5.03 12.84
N GLY A 196 -3.05 -4.97 12.15
CA GLY A 196 -3.54 -3.74 11.56
C GLY A 196 -4.53 -3.97 10.42
N ILE A 197 -4.61 -3.02 9.50
CA ILE A 197 -5.39 -3.10 8.26
C ILE A 197 -4.45 -2.96 7.07
N LEU A 198 -4.60 -3.81 6.06
CA LEU A 198 -3.95 -3.67 4.76
C LEU A 198 -4.99 -3.30 3.72
N PHE A 199 -4.77 -2.15 3.08
CA PHE A 199 -5.46 -1.79 1.85
C PHE A 199 -4.69 -2.30 0.64
N VAL A 200 -5.44 -2.84 -0.31
CA VAL A 200 -4.99 -3.19 -1.64
C VAL A 200 -5.97 -2.61 -2.64
N CYS A 201 -5.50 -1.79 -3.57
CA CYS A 201 -6.30 -1.24 -4.65
C CYS A 201 -5.70 -1.57 -6.01
N GLU A 202 -6.58 -1.86 -6.97
CA GLU A 202 -6.26 -2.27 -8.35
C GLU A 202 -7.32 -1.79 -9.34
#